data_AF-A0A847M9T4-F1
#
_entry.id   AF-A0A847M9T4-F1
#
_cell.length_a   1.000
_cell.length_b   1.000
_cell.length_c   1.000
_cell.angle_alpha   90.00
_cell.angle_beta   90.00
_cell.angle_gamma   90.00
#
_symmetry.space_group_name_H-M   'P 1'
#
loop_
_entity.id
_entity.type
_entity.pdbx_description
1 polymer ?
#
loop_
_entity_poly.entity_id
_entity_poly.type
_entity_poly.pdbx_seq_one_letter_code
_entity_poly.pdbx_strand_id
1 'polypeptide(L)'
;WSVGVNPEEGHQPPGEIHSGRSETSRMLHLRPDLVKDTGVVDSPGVVGQEFLDYVGFDKVTRTGAWGYPTQGSAEEGKQIVEGRIEASARYVRWALAKVAELKAAPGVVKQDQVSE
;
A
#
# COMPACT_ATOMS: atom_id res chain seq x y z
N TRP A 1 4.02 7.57 -4.16
CA TRP A 1 4.98 8.58 -3.70
C TRP A 1 4.17 9.77 -3.27
N SER A 2 4.32 10.22 -2.01
CA SER A 2 3.28 10.95 -1.28
C SER A 2 2.82 12.20 -2.05
N VAL A 3 1.52 12.46 -2.02
CA VAL A 3 0.92 13.62 -2.71
C VAL A 3 1.21 14.95 -2.00
N GLY A 4 1.96 14.94 -0.89
CA GLY A 4 2.19 16.10 -0.02
C GLY A 4 0.88 16.59 0.58
N VAL A 5 0.65 16.35 1.87
CA VAL A 5 -0.60 16.78 2.50
C VAL A 5 -0.34 18.07 3.26
N ASN A 6 -0.99 19.17 2.84
CA ASN A 6 -1.05 20.40 3.62
C ASN A 6 -2.34 20.44 4.46
N PRO A 7 -2.27 20.23 5.80
CA PRO A 7 -3.45 20.28 6.65
C PRO A 7 -4.12 21.66 6.71
N GLU A 8 -3.38 22.74 6.42
CA GLU A 8 -3.93 24.11 6.40
C GLU A 8 -4.91 24.32 5.24
N GLU A 9 -4.80 23.51 4.18
CA GLU A 9 -5.72 23.49 3.04
C GLU A 9 -6.93 22.56 3.27
N GLY A 10 -7.07 22.02 4.48
CA GLY A 10 -8.16 21.10 4.86
C GLY A 10 -7.93 19.66 4.44
N HIS A 11 -6.77 19.32 3.88
CA HIS A 11 -6.43 17.94 3.54
C HIS A 11 -6.05 17.15 4.79
N GLN A 12 -6.60 15.95 4.94
CA GLN A 12 -6.29 15.07 6.07
C GLN A 12 -5.03 14.25 5.76
N PRO A 13 -4.10 14.09 6.72
CA PRO A 13 -2.99 13.18 6.56
C PRO A 13 -3.48 11.74 6.41
N PRO A 14 -2.72 10.86 5.73
CA PRO A 14 -3.08 9.46 5.61
C PRO A 14 -3.16 8.80 6.98
N GLY A 15 -4.33 8.24 7.30
CA GLY A 15 -4.56 7.55 8.56
C GLY A 15 -3.75 6.27 8.71
N GLU A 16 -3.53 5.53 7.62
CA GLU A 16 -2.75 4.28 7.59
C GLU A 16 -1.65 4.32 6.54
N ILE A 17 -0.44 3.97 6.93
CA ILE A 17 0.73 3.85 6.03
C ILE A 17 1.50 2.55 6.30
N HIS A 18 1.61 2.13 7.57
CA HIS A 18 2.45 0.99 7.94
C HIS A 18 1.98 0.29 9.21
N SER A 19 2.06 -1.04 9.23
CA SER A 19 1.61 -1.91 10.31
C SER A 19 0.19 -1.57 10.78
N GLY A 20 -0.66 -1.14 9.85
CA GLY A 20 -2.06 -0.80 10.10
C GLY A 20 -2.98 -2.02 10.01
N ARG A 21 -4.28 -1.75 9.92
CA ARG A 21 -5.35 -2.75 9.79
C ARG A 21 -5.09 -3.71 8.64
N SER A 22 -4.80 -3.20 7.44
CA SER A 22 -4.64 -4.06 6.25
C SER A 22 -3.48 -5.06 6.39
N GLU A 23 -2.32 -4.61 6.87
CA GLU A 23 -1.14 -5.47 7.02
C GLU A 23 -1.32 -6.46 8.18
N THR A 24 -1.89 -6.00 9.29
CA THR A 24 -2.20 -6.85 10.45
C THR A 24 -3.20 -7.93 10.08
N SER A 25 -4.29 -7.59 9.37
CA SER A 25 -5.28 -8.56 8.86
C SER A 25 -4.62 -9.66 8.02
N ARG A 26 -3.73 -9.30 7.08
CA ARG A 26 -3.00 -10.30 6.26
C ARG A 26 -2.14 -11.22 7.12
N MET A 27 -1.41 -10.67 8.09
CA MET A 27 -0.59 -11.48 8.99
C MET A 27 -1.45 -12.40 9.88
N LEU A 28 -2.57 -11.92 10.40
CA LEU A 28 -3.53 -12.75 11.15
C LEU A 28 -4.09 -13.91 10.32
N HIS A 29 -4.25 -13.72 9.00
CA HIS A 29 -4.65 -14.79 8.10
C HIS A 29 -3.51 -15.77 7.79
N LEU A 30 -2.33 -15.26 7.44
CA LEU A 30 -1.22 -16.06 6.91
C LEU A 30 -0.37 -16.73 8.00
N ARG A 31 -0.06 -15.98 9.06
CA ARG A 31 0.86 -16.33 10.15
C ARG A 31 0.40 -15.68 11.46
N PRO A 32 -0.76 -16.08 11.99
CA PRO A 32 -1.30 -15.50 13.23
C PRO A 32 -0.33 -15.64 14.41
N ASP A 33 0.51 -16.68 14.41
CA ASP A 33 1.54 -16.94 15.41
C ASP A 33 2.64 -15.86 15.49
N LEU A 34 2.74 -15.00 14.46
CA LEU A 34 3.69 -13.88 14.42
C LEU A 34 3.07 -12.53 14.81
N VAL A 35 1.75 -12.49 15.02
CA VAL A 35 1.05 -11.28 15.49
C VAL A 35 0.97 -11.35 17.01
N LYS A 36 1.44 -10.29 17.68
CA LYS A 36 1.46 -10.25 19.14
C LYS A 36 0.04 -10.01 19.68
N ASP A 37 -0.34 -10.77 20.70
CA ASP A 37 -1.64 -10.59 21.39
C ASP A 37 -1.65 -9.38 22.34
N THR A 38 -0.48 -8.82 22.68
CA THR A 38 -0.34 -7.72 23.63
C THR A 38 0.54 -6.60 23.07
N GLY A 39 0.34 -5.37 23.56
CA GLY A 39 1.10 -4.19 23.14
C GLY A 39 0.72 -3.64 21.76
N VAL A 40 -0.36 -4.13 21.15
CA VAL A 40 -0.91 -3.58 19.90
C VAL A 40 -1.67 -2.30 20.22
N VAL A 41 -1.29 -1.19 19.59
CA VAL A 41 -1.84 0.13 19.86
C VAL A 41 -2.09 0.84 18.53
N ASP A 42 -3.29 1.43 18.39
CA ASP A 42 -3.60 2.29 17.25
C ASP A 42 -2.81 3.61 17.33
N SER A 43 -2.23 3.97 16.21
CA SER A 43 -1.40 5.15 16.03
C SER A 43 -1.65 5.72 14.63
N PRO A 44 -2.84 6.29 14.37
CA PRO A 44 -3.16 6.86 13.07
C PRO A 44 -2.31 8.09 12.76
N GLY A 45 -2.12 8.37 11.48
CA GLY A 45 -1.34 9.51 11.01
C GLY A 45 -1.89 10.86 11.47
N VAL A 46 -0.98 11.71 11.94
CA VAL A 46 -1.26 13.10 12.34
C VAL A 46 -0.48 14.12 11.50
N VAL A 47 0.44 13.65 10.66
CA VAL A 47 1.24 14.45 9.72
C VAL A 47 1.29 13.75 8.36
N GLY A 48 1.70 14.44 7.30
CA GLY A 48 1.90 13.83 5.99
C GLY A 48 3.00 12.75 6.01
N GLN A 49 2.92 11.80 5.07
CA GLN A 49 3.90 10.70 4.96
C GLN A 49 5.33 11.20 4.74
N GLU A 50 5.47 12.33 4.05
CA GLU A 50 6.73 12.98 3.72
C GLU A 50 7.59 13.31 4.95
N PHE A 51 6.97 13.52 6.12
CA PHE A 51 7.72 13.83 7.34
C PHE A 51 8.50 12.63 7.88
N LEU A 52 8.18 11.41 7.43
CA LEU A 52 8.93 10.22 7.81
C LEU A 52 10.41 10.35 7.43
N ASP A 53 10.71 10.93 6.27
CA ASP A 53 12.08 11.08 5.77
C ASP A 53 12.88 12.16 6.54
N TYR A 54 12.19 13.06 7.24
CA TYR A 54 12.83 14.17 7.98
C TYR A 54 13.05 13.87 9.45
N VAL A 55 12.09 13.20 10.10
CA VAL A 55 12.10 13.04 11.56
C VAL A 55 12.05 11.58 12.03
N GLY A 56 11.83 10.62 11.14
CA GLY A 56 11.77 9.19 11.46
C GLY A 56 10.49 8.75 12.16
N PHE A 57 10.31 7.42 12.28
CA PHE A 57 9.10 6.78 12.82
C PHE A 57 8.85 7.09 14.30
N ASP A 58 9.90 7.22 15.12
CA ASP A 58 9.80 7.44 16.57
C ASP A 58 9.15 8.79 16.91
N LYS A 59 9.26 9.78 16.00
CA LYS A 59 8.65 11.10 16.16
C LYS A 59 7.20 11.17 15.71
N VAL A 60 6.79 10.30 14.80
CA VAL A 60 5.48 10.38 14.12
C VAL A 60 4.55 9.21 14.45
N THR A 61 5.00 8.23 15.22
CA THR A 61 4.21 7.09 15.66
C THR A 61 4.38 6.81 17.16
N ARG A 62 3.38 6.17 17.78
CA ARG A 62 3.44 5.80 19.21
C ARG A 62 4.29 4.56 19.48
N THR A 63 4.23 3.58 18.58
CA THR A 63 4.79 2.24 18.78
C THR A 63 5.50 1.69 17.54
N GLY A 64 5.71 2.53 16.52
CA GLY A 64 6.18 2.12 15.19
C GLY A 64 5.05 1.81 14.20
N ALA A 65 3.83 1.56 14.68
CA ALA A 65 2.65 1.43 13.83
C ALA A 65 2.15 2.81 13.36
N TRP A 66 1.73 2.89 12.11
CA TRP A 66 1.06 4.05 11.51
C TRP A 66 -0.27 3.59 10.91
N GLY A 67 -1.30 3.54 11.75
CA GLY A 67 -2.63 3.05 11.40
C GLY A 67 -3.39 2.44 12.58
N TYR A 68 -4.28 1.51 12.27
CA TYR A 68 -5.24 0.87 13.18
C TYR A 68 -5.07 -0.66 13.27
N PRO A 69 -3.92 -1.16 13.73
CA PRO A 69 -3.68 -2.60 13.84
C PRO A 69 -4.68 -3.33 14.73
N THR A 70 -5.26 -2.68 15.74
CA THR A 70 -6.24 -3.33 16.64
C THR A 70 -7.55 -3.70 15.94
N GLN A 71 -7.79 -3.14 14.75
CA GLN A 71 -8.98 -3.39 13.94
C GLN A 71 -8.77 -4.50 12.89
N GLY A 72 -7.58 -5.11 12.85
CA GLY A 72 -7.28 -6.19 11.93
C GLY A 72 -8.03 -7.49 12.26
N SER A 73 -8.34 -8.28 11.23
CA SER A 73 -8.96 -9.60 11.41
C SER A 73 -8.47 -10.61 10.37
N ALA A 74 -8.44 -11.89 10.75
CA ALA A 74 -8.05 -12.97 9.83
C ALA A 74 -9.00 -13.12 8.64
N GLU A 75 -10.30 -12.88 8.84
CA GLU A 75 -11.30 -12.95 7.77
C GLU A 75 -11.06 -11.86 6.71
N GLU A 76 -10.85 -10.61 7.14
CA GLU A 76 -10.48 -9.54 6.21
C GLU A 76 -9.13 -9.85 5.53
N GLY A 77 -8.18 -10.40 6.28
CA GLY A 77 -6.89 -10.84 5.75
C GLY A 77 -7.02 -11.81 4.59
N LYS A 78 -7.88 -12.82 4.75
CA LYS A 78 -8.19 -13.80 3.70
C LYS A 78 -8.72 -13.10 2.45
N GLN A 79 -9.74 -12.26 2.60
CA GLN A 79 -10.35 -11.54 1.48
C GLN A 79 -9.33 -10.67 0.73
N ILE A 80 -8.46 -9.96 1.46
CA ILE A 80 -7.41 -9.14 0.86
C ILE A 80 -6.40 -10.01 0.10
N VAL A 81 -5.92 -11.10 0.71
CA VAL A 81 -4.90 -11.98 0.11
C VAL A 81 -5.45 -12.65 -1.16
N GLU A 82 -6.62 -13.26 -1.09
CA GLU A 82 -7.25 -13.93 -2.24
C GLU A 82 -7.52 -12.95 -3.38
N GLY A 83 -8.08 -11.77 -3.06
CA GLY A 83 -8.31 -10.71 -4.04
C GLY A 83 -7.02 -10.21 -4.69
N ARG A 84 -5.93 -10.07 -3.93
CA ARG A 84 -4.62 -9.67 -4.45
C ARG A 84 -3.97 -10.73 -5.32
N ILE A 85 -4.07 -12.02 -4.96
CA ILE A 85 -3.59 -13.12 -5.79
C ILE A 85 -4.29 -13.11 -7.15
N GLU A 86 -5.62 -13.04 -7.16
CA GLU A 86 -6.40 -13.04 -8.39
C GLU A 86 -6.10 -11.82 -9.27
N ALA A 87 -6.07 -10.62 -8.67
CA ALA A 87 -5.73 -9.39 -9.40
C ALA A 87 -4.31 -9.44 -9.99
N SER A 88 -3.33 -9.95 -9.23
CA SER A 88 -1.94 -10.05 -9.66
C SER A 88 -1.79 -11.07 -10.79
N ALA A 89 -2.39 -12.24 -10.65
CA ALA A 89 -2.35 -13.28 -11.68
C ALA A 89 -3.01 -12.80 -12.98
N ARG A 90 -4.16 -12.10 -12.87
CA ARG A 90 -4.83 -11.48 -14.02
C ARG A 90 -3.95 -10.42 -14.69
N TYR A 91 -3.33 -9.54 -13.91
CA TYR A 91 -2.45 -8.50 -14.44
C TYR A 91 -1.23 -9.11 -15.15
N VAL A 92 -0.57 -10.11 -14.57
CA VAL A 92 0.58 -10.79 -15.17
C VAL A 92 0.20 -11.43 -16.51
N ARG A 93 -0.93 -12.17 -16.56
CA ARG A 93 -1.43 -12.76 -17.80
C ARG A 93 -1.68 -11.70 -18.88
N TRP A 94 -2.38 -10.62 -18.51
CA TRP A 94 -2.63 -9.50 -19.43
C TRP A 94 -1.34 -8.84 -19.91
N ALA A 95 -0.40 -8.55 -19.00
CA ALA A 95 0.85 -7.87 -19.32
C ALA A 95 1.70 -8.72 -20.28
N LEU A 96 1.80 -10.03 -20.05
CA LEU A 96 2.52 -10.95 -20.93
C LEU A 96 1.89 -11.03 -22.33
N ALA A 97 0.55 -11.09 -22.41
CA ALA A 97 -0.16 -11.03 -23.68
C ALA A 97 0.10 -9.70 -24.41
N LYS A 98 0.05 -8.58 -23.68
CA LYS A 98 0.33 -7.25 -24.23
C LYS A 98 1.77 -7.13 -24.73
N VAL A 99 2.74 -7.68 -24.00
CA VAL A 99 4.15 -7.73 -24.44
C VAL A 99 4.28 -8.52 -25.74
N ALA A 100 3.59 -9.66 -25.88
CA ALA A 100 3.61 -10.44 -27.12
C ALA A 100 3.02 -9.66 -28.30
N GLU A 101 1.87 -9.00 -28.10
CA GLU A 101 1.23 -8.13 -29.10
C GLU A 101 2.19 -7.00 -29.53
N LEU A 102 2.78 -6.28 -28.58
CA LEU A 102 3.65 -5.14 -28.85
C LEU A 102 4.95 -5.55 -29.55
N LYS A 103 5.50 -6.73 -29.26
CA LYS A 103 6.68 -7.28 -29.97
C LYS A 103 6.39 -7.67 -31.41
N ALA A 104 5.15 -8.07 -31.71
CA ALA A 104 4.74 -8.41 -33.07
C ALA A 104 4.42 -7.16 -33.92
N ALA A 105 4.22 -6.01 -33.28
CA ALA A 105 3.92 -4.77 -33.97
C ALA A 105 5.19 -4.16 -34.62
N PRO A 106 5.09 -3.60 -35.85
CA PRO A 106 6.22 -2.99 -36.55
C PRO A 106 6.72 -1.68 -35.90
N GLY A 107 5.96 -1.10 -34.98
CA GLY A 107 6.31 0.08 -34.19
C GLY A 107 5.13 0.50 -33.32
N VAL A 108 5.37 0.76 -32.03
CA VAL A 108 4.30 1.08 -31.06
C VAL A 108 4.05 2.59 -30.98
N VAL A 109 5.07 3.38 -31.28
CA VAL A 109 5.00 4.84 -31.38
C VAL A 109 4.91 5.21 -32.85
N LYS A 110 3.90 6.01 -33.22
CA LYS A 110 3.81 6.60 -34.56
C LYS A 110 4.88 7.68 -34.69
N GLN A 111 5.70 7.64 -35.75
CA GLN A 111 6.80 8.58 -35.96
C GLN A 111 6.35 10.05 -35.94
N ASP A 112 5.12 10.33 -36.37
CA ASP A 112 4.53 11.68 -36.41
C ASP A 112 4.17 12.27 -35.02
N GLN A 113 4.41 11.54 -33.91
CA GLN A 113 4.12 11.99 -32.54
C GLN A 113 5.36 12.27 -31.69
N VAL A 114 6.55 12.23 -32.29
CA VAL A 114 7.79 12.66 -31.63
C VAL A 114 8.15 14.04 -32.19
N SER A 115 7.73 15.10 -31.51
CA SER A 115 8.23 16.45 -31.76
C SER A 115 9.72 16.51 -31.39
N GLU A 116 10.55 17.15 -32.22
CA GLU A 116 11.93 17.55 -31.85
C GLU A 116 11.96 18.49 -30.63
#